data_AF-A0A077ZMJ1-F1
#
_entry.id   AF-A0A077ZMJ1-F1
#
_cell.length_a   1.000
_cell.length_b   1.000
_cell.length_c   1.000
_cell.angle_alpha   90.00
_cell.angle_beta   90.00
_cell.angle_gamma   90.00
#
_symmetry.space_group_name_H-M   'P 1'
#
loop_
_entity.id
_entity.type
_entity.pdbx_description
1 polymer ?
#
loop_
_entity_poly.entity_id
_entity_poly.type
_entity_poly.pdbx_seq_one_letter_code
_entity_poly.pdbx_strand_id
1 'polypeptide(L)'
;MICVNCNYKKVEHCHFDDTDNKWYKYAVSILSQAQSPFGIPCPIGIPREWKRDSLTCCMATKVLKYNDSCTDFASNTTINLRKQGCNNNGTIARDSYGHLKCVCPDRYIGIQCEEDVCEGTCLNGGTCVPARGKPHCFCRRGFTGSNCSEALKSCGESGTCQNGGTCETLVIGAEEVKVCKCKDGYGGVTCEREVQKCEDDSCNYNGVCRENAEYGMIECTCYESYQGEYCDKKDGKLIERLINPTPSNVVNVVVGFVLGFLMLTLCFGGAAVHHRRRRRRGGHSYESSFSTAISSRASTFSTAISRAFGRQQTVKAKTADTRSLAKGSSKAVGISKVG
;
A
#
# COMPACT_ATOMS: atom_id res chain seq x y z
N MET A 1 7.29 59.03 -28.57
CA MET A 1 7.07 57.63 -29.01
C MET A 1 8.23 56.80 -28.49
N ILE A 2 7.98 55.87 -27.57
CA ILE A 2 9.01 54.91 -27.15
C ILE A 2 9.11 53.92 -28.31
N CYS A 3 10.15 54.02 -29.13
CA CYS A 3 10.42 53.07 -30.20
C CYS A 3 10.84 51.72 -29.59
N VAL A 4 9.88 50.93 -29.13
CA VAL A 4 10.11 49.52 -28.79
C VAL A 4 10.21 48.78 -30.12
N ASN A 5 11.43 48.71 -30.64
CA ASN A 5 11.73 48.25 -32.00
C ASN A 5 12.02 46.74 -32.10
N CYS A 6 11.76 45.99 -31.01
CA CYS A 6 11.90 44.54 -30.97
C CYS A 6 10.51 43.91 -30.84
N ASN A 7 10.07 43.20 -31.89
CA ASN A 7 8.90 42.34 -31.83
C ASN A 7 9.38 40.89 -31.70
N TYR A 8 8.98 40.23 -30.63
CA TYR A 8 9.34 38.84 -30.37
C TYR A 8 8.10 38.05 -29.96
N LYS A 9 8.18 36.73 -30.13
CA LYS A 9 7.18 35.78 -29.65
C LYS A 9 7.83 34.78 -28.71
N LYS A 10 7.14 34.49 -27.60
CA LYS A 10 7.43 33.32 -26.79
C LYS A 10 7.07 32.07 -27.58
N VAL A 11 8.05 31.22 -27.86
CA VAL A 11 7.83 29.92 -28.50
C VAL A 11 8.20 28.84 -27.50
N GLU A 12 7.27 27.93 -27.23
CA GLU A 12 7.51 26.79 -26.33
C GLU A 12 8.29 25.70 -27.06
N HIS A 13 9.61 25.71 -26.89
CA HIS A 13 10.53 24.67 -27.30
C HIS A 13 11.68 24.61 -26.29
N CYS A 14 12.38 23.49 -26.25
CA CYS A 14 13.51 23.32 -25.35
C CYS A 14 14.70 24.15 -25.83
N HIS A 15 15.19 25.04 -24.98
CA HIS A 15 16.39 25.83 -25.21
C HIS A 15 17.38 25.60 -24.08
N PHE A 16 18.64 25.35 -24.43
CA PHE A 16 19.74 25.27 -23.48
C PHE A 16 20.39 26.64 -23.33
N ASP A 17 20.44 27.15 -22.11
CA ASP A 17 21.19 28.38 -21.80
C ASP A 17 22.59 28.00 -21.33
N ASP A 18 23.60 28.33 -22.14
CA ASP A 18 25.01 28.03 -21.83
C ASP A 18 25.55 28.84 -20.64
N THR A 19 24.88 29.92 -20.23
CA THR A 19 25.36 30.76 -19.12
C THR A 19 25.13 30.12 -17.75
N ASP A 20 24.05 29.36 -17.59
CA ASP A 20 23.70 28.67 -16.34
C ASP A 20 23.67 27.13 -16.48
N ASN A 21 23.99 26.60 -17.66
CA ASN A 21 23.96 25.18 -18.00
C ASN A 21 22.59 24.52 -17.76
N LYS A 22 21.48 25.23 -17.98
CA LYS A 22 20.11 24.72 -17.75
C LYS A 22 19.26 24.71 -19.02
N TRP A 23 18.27 23.82 -19.05
CA TRP A 23 17.24 23.83 -20.09
C TRP A 23 15.97 24.53 -19.63
N TYR A 24 15.44 25.34 -20.54
CA TYR A 24 14.19 26.07 -20.38
C TYR A 24 13.14 25.60 -21.39
N LYS A 25 11.85 25.59 -21.00
CA LYS A 25 10.73 25.12 -21.86
C LYS A 25 10.31 26.13 -22.94
N TYR A 26 11.05 27.20 -23.11
CA TYR A 26 10.71 28.26 -24.06
C TYR A 26 12.00 28.91 -24.55
N ALA A 27 11.92 29.48 -25.74
CA ALA A 27 12.89 30.45 -26.20
C ALA A 27 12.17 31.67 -26.77
N VAL A 28 12.95 32.72 -26.98
CA VAL A 28 12.50 33.95 -27.61
C VAL A 28 12.73 33.81 -29.11
N SER A 29 11.67 33.81 -29.91
CA SER A 29 11.79 33.97 -31.36
C SER A 29 11.64 35.44 -31.70
N ILE A 30 12.70 36.07 -32.21
CA ILE A 30 12.62 37.44 -32.72
C ILE A 30 11.85 37.41 -34.04
N LEU A 31 10.74 38.15 -34.11
CA LEU A 31 9.91 38.28 -35.32
C LEU A 31 10.38 39.46 -36.18
N SER A 32 10.79 40.56 -35.53
CA SER A 32 11.44 41.68 -36.19
C SER A 32 12.37 42.43 -35.22
N GLN A 33 13.50 42.90 -35.75
CA GLN A 33 14.44 43.76 -35.05
C GLN A 33 14.75 44.98 -35.92
N ALA A 34 14.85 46.15 -35.33
CA ALA A 34 15.27 47.32 -36.08
C ALA A 34 16.73 47.23 -36.49
N GLN A 35 17.01 47.57 -37.74
CA GLN A 35 18.37 47.74 -38.26
C GLN A 35 18.95 49.13 -37.95
N SER A 36 18.18 50.02 -37.32
CA SER A 36 18.58 51.41 -37.12
C SER A 36 19.49 51.58 -35.90
N PRO A 37 20.48 52.50 -35.96
CA PRO A 37 21.38 52.80 -34.82
C PRO A 37 20.66 53.40 -33.60
N PHE A 38 19.40 53.80 -33.73
CA PHE A 38 18.58 54.41 -32.66
C PHE A 38 17.53 53.47 -32.06
N GLY A 39 17.44 52.22 -32.52
CA GLY A 39 16.51 51.23 -31.96
C GLY A 39 17.04 50.62 -30.66
N ILE A 40 16.15 50.31 -29.71
CA ILE A 40 16.49 49.43 -28.59
C ILE A 40 16.72 48.02 -29.17
N PRO A 41 17.92 47.42 -29.02
CA PRO A 41 18.18 46.08 -29.51
C PRO A 41 17.32 45.05 -28.76
N CYS A 42 17.00 43.93 -29.42
CA CYS A 42 16.38 42.82 -28.73
C CYS A 42 17.28 42.34 -27.58
N PRO A 43 16.72 41.89 -26.45
CA PRO A 43 17.53 41.30 -25.39
C PRO A 43 18.34 40.13 -25.96
N ILE A 44 19.66 40.17 -25.80
CA ILE A 44 20.60 39.15 -26.30
C ILE A 44 20.50 37.85 -25.48
N GLY A 45 19.73 37.86 -24.39
CA GLY A 45 19.49 36.73 -23.51
C GLY A 45 18.02 36.57 -23.15
N ILE A 46 17.71 35.44 -22.54
CA ILE A 46 16.36 35.13 -22.12
C ILE A 46 16.00 35.90 -20.84
N PRO A 47 14.88 36.66 -20.79
CA PRO A 47 14.42 37.30 -19.56
C PRO A 47 14.25 36.28 -18.42
N ARG A 48 14.78 36.59 -17.22
CA ARG A 48 14.69 35.71 -16.03
C ARG A 48 13.26 35.33 -15.69
N GLU A 49 12.30 36.24 -15.87
CA GLU A 49 10.88 36.02 -15.60
C GLU A 49 10.24 34.93 -16.46
N TRP A 50 10.81 34.62 -17.63
CA TRP A 50 10.27 33.58 -18.46
C TRP A 50 10.86 32.21 -18.10
N LYS A 51 12.00 32.18 -17.37
CA LYS A 51 12.83 30.99 -17.08
C LYS A 51 12.05 30.00 -16.24
N ARG A 52 11.39 29.05 -16.90
CA ARG A 52 10.76 27.89 -16.28
C ARG A 52 11.66 26.67 -16.45
N ASP A 53 12.12 26.11 -15.34
CA ASP A 53 12.78 24.81 -15.31
C ASP A 53 11.91 23.80 -16.06
N SER A 54 12.48 23.20 -17.10
CA SER A 54 11.77 22.22 -17.90
C SER A 54 12.24 20.83 -17.54
N LEU A 55 11.57 20.20 -16.57
CA LEU A 55 11.65 18.76 -16.33
C LEU A 55 11.24 17.95 -17.59
N THR A 56 10.53 18.59 -18.53
CA THR A 56 10.14 18.00 -19.82
C THR A 56 11.22 18.10 -20.89
N CYS A 57 12.26 18.93 -20.70
CA CYS A 57 13.29 19.08 -21.72
C CYS A 57 14.33 17.98 -21.64
N CYS A 58 14.67 17.50 -22.83
CA CYS A 58 15.62 16.43 -23.00
C CYS A 58 17.06 16.89 -22.76
N MET A 59 17.58 16.69 -21.55
CA MET A 59 18.99 16.98 -21.23
C MET A 59 19.96 16.19 -22.11
N ALA A 60 19.54 15.00 -22.56
CA ALA A 60 20.34 14.11 -23.38
C ALA A 60 20.60 14.61 -24.80
N THR A 61 19.95 15.68 -25.27
CA THR A 61 20.13 16.22 -26.64
C THR A 61 21.59 16.46 -27.02
N LYS A 62 22.45 16.84 -26.07
CA LYS A 62 23.90 17.00 -26.31
C LYS A 62 24.65 15.69 -26.57
N VAL A 63 24.10 14.56 -26.14
CA VAL A 63 24.71 13.21 -26.25
C VAL A 63 23.87 12.25 -27.10
N LEU A 64 22.78 12.72 -27.71
CA LEU A 64 21.93 11.92 -28.59
C LEU A 64 22.75 11.43 -29.78
N LYS A 65 22.83 10.11 -29.93
CA LYS A 65 23.32 9.46 -31.15
C LYS A 65 22.14 9.23 -32.10
N TYR A 66 22.42 9.02 -33.38
CA TYR A 66 21.40 8.92 -34.45
C TYR A 66 20.23 7.95 -34.15
N ASN A 67 20.47 6.87 -33.39
CA ASN A 67 19.45 5.86 -33.04
C ASN A 67 18.86 6.02 -31.62
N ASP A 68 19.21 7.09 -30.91
CA ASP A 68 18.75 7.30 -29.54
C ASP A 68 17.54 8.22 -29.54
N SER A 69 16.47 7.79 -28.87
CA SER A 69 15.33 8.67 -28.60
C SER A 69 15.57 9.39 -27.29
N CYS A 70 15.12 10.63 -27.18
CA CYS A 70 15.12 11.33 -25.90
C CYS A 70 14.42 10.52 -24.79
N THR A 71 13.30 9.89 -25.13
CA THR A 71 12.50 9.12 -24.19
C THR A 71 13.23 7.87 -23.67
N ASP A 72 14.35 7.47 -24.27
CA ASP A 72 15.21 6.39 -23.78
C ASP A 72 16.06 6.80 -22.57
N PHE A 73 16.17 8.10 -22.30
CA PHE A 73 16.96 8.64 -21.21
C PHE A 73 16.08 8.91 -19.99
N ALA A 74 16.69 8.83 -18.81
CA ALA A 74 16.05 9.30 -17.59
C ALA A 74 15.81 10.81 -17.66
N SER A 75 14.63 11.25 -17.22
CA SER A 75 14.23 12.66 -17.27
C SER A 75 15.27 13.53 -16.56
N ASN A 76 15.58 14.66 -17.19
CA ASN A 76 16.58 15.59 -16.68
C ASN A 76 18.01 14.99 -16.50
N THR A 77 18.41 13.99 -17.29
CA THR A 77 19.77 13.40 -17.22
C THR A 77 20.34 13.05 -18.61
N THR A 78 21.61 12.64 -18.66
CA THR A 78 22.27 12.04 -19.82
C THR A 78 22.38 10.52 -19.73
N ILE A 79 21.61 9.88 -18.82
CA ILE A 79 21.64 8.43 -18.59
C ILE A 79 20.65 7.75 -19.53
N ASN A 80 21.15 6.97 -20.50
CA ASN A 80 20.32 6.20 -21.42
C ASN A 80 19.91 4.87 -20.77
N LEU A 81 18.71 4.83 -20.19
CA LEU A 81 18.19 3.65 -19.49
C LEU A 81 17.85 2.50 -20.44
N ARG A 82 17.57 2.77 -21.72
CA ARG A 82 17.37 1.68 -22.71
C ARG A 82 18.65 0.86 -22.91
N LYS A 83 19.82 1.51 -22.84
CA LYS A 83 21.13 0.85 -23.01
C LYS A 83 21.71 0.36 -21.69
N GLN A 84 21.66 1.19 -20.64
CA GLN A 84 22.32 0.91 -19.36
C GLN A 84 21.45 0.07 -18.43
N GLY A 85 20.12 0.14 -18.57
CA GLY A 85 19.18 -0.54 -17.70
C GLY A 85 19.19 0.01 -16.27
N CYS A 86 18.58 -0.78 -15.38
CA CYS A 86 18.47 -0.53 -13.95
C CYS A 86 19.30 -1.57 -13.17
N ASN A 87 19.90 -1.17 -12.07
CA ASN A 87 20.67 -2.01 -11.16
C ASN A 87 19.75 -2.68 -10.12
N ASN A 88 20.30 -3.63 -9.35
CA ASN A 88 19.68 -4.18 -8.14
C ASN A 88 18.23 -4.69 -8.32
N ASN A 89 17.94 -5.38 -9.42
CA ASN A 89 16.60 -5.83 -9.82
C ASN A 89 15.55 -4.71 -9.99
N GLY A 90 16.00 -3.49 -10.26
CA GLY A 90 15.13 -2.40 -10.69
C GLY A 90 14.44 -2.72 -12.02
N THR A 91 13.21 -2.23 -12.19
CA THR A 91 12.43 -2.43 -13.41
C THR A 91 12.29 -1.14 -14.21
N ILE A 92 12.29 -1.24 -15.53
CA ILE A 92 12.13 -0.09 -16.42
C ILE A 92 10.64 0.25 -16.53
N ALA A 93 10.30 1.50 -16.22
CA ALA A 93 8.99 2.09 -16.44
C ALA A 93 9.12 3.40 -17.24
N ARG A 94 7.99 4.08 -17.46
CA ARG A 94 7.97 5.45 -18.00
C ARG A 94 7.38 6.41 -16.99
N ASP A 95 7.93 7.61 -16.92
CA ASP A 95 7.35 8.71 -16.15
C ASP A 95 6.17 9.36 -16.89
N SER A 96 5.53 10.35 -16.26
CA SER A 96 4.39 11.08 -16.84
C SER A 96 4.74 11.88 -18.10
N TYR A 97 6.03 12.06 -18.40
CA TYR A 97 6.53 12.76 -19.57
C TYR A 97 7.02 11.80 -20.67
N GLY A 98 6.93 10.49 -20.43
CA GLY A 98 7.33 9.46 -21.38
C GLY A 98 8.82 9.09 -21.36
N HIS A 99 9.62 9.69 -20.47
CA HIS A 99 11.02 9.30 -20.28
C HIS A 99 11.08 7.96 -19.54
N LEU A 100 12.08 7.15 -19.87
CA LEU A 100 12.35 5.95 -19.09
C LEU A 100 12.72 6.34 -17.64
N LYS A 101 12.30 5.51 -16.70
CA LYS A 101 12.66 5.64 -15.28
C LYS A 101 12.81 4.25 -14.68
N CYS A 102 13.76 4.09 -13.77
CA CYS A 102 13.83 2.88 -12.95
C CYS A 102 12.84 2.93 -11.78
N VAL A 103 12.10 1.84 -11.59
CA VAL A 103 11.32 1.56 -10.38
C VAL A 103 12.16 0.64 -9.51
N CYS A 104 12.63 1.18 -8.40
CA CYS A 104 13.54 0.49 -7.49
C CYS A 104 12.77 -0.34 -6.45
N PRO A 105 13.32 -1.49 -6.03
CA PRO A 105 12.87 -2.15 -4.80
C PRO A 105 13.03 -1.21 -3.60
N ASP A 106 12.26 -1.42 -2.52
CA ASP A 106 12.23 -0.53 -1.34
C ASP A 106 13.61 -0.23 -0.71
N ARG A 107 14.57 -1.15 -0.90
CA ARG A 107 15.94 -1.06 -0.40
C ARG A 107 16.86 -0.14 -1.20
N TYR A 108 16.53 0.17 -2.46
CA TYR A 108 17.43 0.89 -3.35
C TYR A 108 16.83 2.22 -3.80
N ILE A 109 17.70 3.22 -3.97
CA ILE A 109 17.38 4.55 -4.49
C ILE A 109 18.38 4.94 -5.59
N GLY A 110 18.21 6.13 -6.15
CA GLY A 110 18.99 6.61 -7.30
C GLY A 110 18.24 6.50 -8.63
N ILE A 111 18.85 7.01 -9.69
CA ILE A 111 18.23 7.06 -11.03
C ILE A 111 18.19 5.67 -11.66
N GLN A 112 19.18 4.84 -11.35
CA GLN A 112 19.35 3.46 -11.79
C GLN A 112 19.21 2.44 -10.65
N CYS A 113 18.71 2.84 -9.46
CA CYS A 113 18.65 1.97 -8.28
C CYS A 113 20.03 1.51 -7.78
N GLU A 114 21.03 2.37 -7.94
CA GLU A 114 22.44 2.11 -7.66
C GLU A 114 22.82 2.29 -6.19
N GLU A 115 22.07 3.07 -5.43
CA GLU A 115 22.35 3.36 -4.02
C GLU A 115 21.53 2.42 -3.12
N ASP A 116 22.18 1.68 -2.22
CA ASP A 116 21.51 0.93 -1.15
C ASP A 116 21.26 1.85 0.04
N VAL A 117 20.00 2.05 0.40
CA VAL A 117 19.56 2.91 1.51
C VAL A 117 20.13 2.43 2.87
N CYS A 118 20.41 1.14 2.99
CA CYS A 118 20.92 0.52 4.20
C CYS A 118 22.44 0.39 4.26
N GLU A 119 23.16 0.69 3.17
CA GLU A 119 24.61 0.58 3.16
C GLU A 119 25.24 1.69 4.02
N GLY A 120 25.98 1.30 5.05
CA GLY A 120 26.69 2.23 5.94
C GLY A 120 25.80 3.10 6.85
N THR A 121 24.47 2.96 6.77
CA THR A 121 23.55 3.85 7.51
C THR A 121 23.44 3.50 8.99
N CYS A 122 23.23 2.22 9.35
CA CYS A 122 23.09 1.82 10.74
C CYS A 122 24.45 1.44 11.33
N LEU A 123 24.90 2.18 12.34
CA LEU A 123 26.18 1.96 13.01
C LEU A 123 26.04 1.00 14.19
N ASN A 124 27.19 0.64 14.79
CA ASN A 124 27.28 -0.14 16.03
C ASN A 124 26.50 -1.48 16.01
N GLY A 125 26.38 -2.08 14.81
CA GLY A 125 25.68 -3.34 14.60
C GLY A 125 24.15 -3.22 14.62
N GLY A 126 23.59 -2.03 14.40
CA GLY A 126 22.15 -1.84 14.22
C GLY A 126 21.61 -2.53 12.97
N THR A 127 20.39 -3.05 13.05
CA THR A 127 19.70 -3.70 11.92
C THR A 127 18.98 -2.65 11.10
N CYS A 128 19.30 -2.53 9.81
CA CYS A 128 18.58 -1.65 8.90
C CYS A 128 17.35 -2.31 8.30
N VAL A 129 16.20 -1.63 8.37
CA VAL A 129 15.00 -1.96 7.60
C VAL A 129 14.70 -0.83 6.62
N PRO A 130 14.66 -1.10 5.31
CA PRO A 130 14.29 -0.09 4.34
C PRO A 130 12.78 0.18 4.41
N ALA A 131 12.41 1.44 4.62
CA ALA A 131 11.02 1.90 4.69
C ALA A 131 10.80 3.04 3.70
N ARG A 132 10.14 2.77 2.56
CA ARG A 132 9.79 3.77 1.53
C ARG A 132 10.99 4.59 1.05
N GLY A 133 12.14 3.93 0.82
CA GLY A 133 13.38 4.59 0.41
C GLY A 133 14.10 5.37 1.52
N LYS A 134 13.66 5.25 2.78
CA LYS A 134 14.38 5.77 3.95
C LYS A 134 14.84 4.60 4.84
N PRO A 135 16.05 4.66 5.41
CA PRO A 135 16.51 3.63 6.33
C PRO A 135 15.86 3.83 7.69
N HIS A 136 15.39 2.75 8.29
CA HIS A 136 15.02 2.72 9.70
C HIS A 136 15.95 1.76 10.44
N CYS A 137 16.68 2.26 11.43
CA CYS A 137 17.63 1.47 12.19
C CYS A 137 17.02 0.96 13.49
N PHE A 138 17.10 -0.35 13.72
CA PHE A 138 16.91 -0.96 15.04
C PHE A 138 18.27 -1.05 15.73
N CYS A 139 18.44 -0.25 16.78
CA CYS A 139 19.70 -0.21 17.50
C CYS A 139 19.87 -1.42 18.41
N ARG A 140 21.11 -1.91 18.48
CA ARG A 140 21.49 -2.94 19.45
C ARG A 140 21.37 -2.37 20.86
N ARG A 141 21.13 -3.24 21.85
CA ARG A 141 21.15 -2.88 23.28
C ARG A 141 22.39 -2.02 23.57
N GLY A 142 22.14 -0.84 24.13
CA GLY A 142 23.19 0.10 24.49
C GLY A 142 23.48 1.20 23.47
N PHE A 143 22.79 1.24 22.33
CA PHE A 143 22.93 2.35 21.37
C PHE A 143 21.57 3.01 21.09
N THR A 144 21.60 4.27 20.69
CA THR A 144 20.43 5.09 20.39
C THR A 144 20.72 6.07 19.24
N GLY A 145 19.70 6.83 18.84
CA GLY A 145 19.74 7.73 17.70
C GLY A 145 19.23 7.08 16.41
N SER A 146 18.98 7.89 15.39
CA SER A 146 18.39 7.44 14.11
C SER A 146 19.28 6.47 13.32
N ASN A 147 20.59 6.52 13.55
CA ASN A 147 21.61 5.68 12.93
C ASN A 147 22.39 4.83 13.96
N CYS A 148 21.95 4.78 15.22
CA CYS A 148 22.61 4.03 16.29
C CYS A 148 24.05 4.48 16.61
N SER A 149 24.39 5.72 16.28
CA SER A 149 25.72 6.30 16.55
C SER A 149 25.96 6.69 18.01
N GLU A 150 24.90 6.83 18.80
CA GLU A 150 25.03 7.32 20.17
C GLU A 150 25.05 6.15 21.16
N ALA A 151 26.10 6.04 21.97
CA ALA A 151 26.09 5.18 23.15
C ALA A 151 24.99 5.63 24.13
N LEU A 152 24.13 4.70 24.51
CA LEU A 152 23.06 4.94 25.47
C LEU A 152 23.65 5.22 26.85
N LYS A 153 23.26 6.36 27.43
CA LYS A 153 23.61 6.77 28.80
C LYS A 153 22.33 6.86 29.64
N SER A 154 21.65 5.72 29.80
CA SER A 154 20.40 5.66 30.58
C SER A 154 20.61 5.96 32.07
N CYS A 155 21.84 5.78 32.56
CA CYS A 155 22.21 6.03 33.94
C CYS A 155 23.61 6.67 34.03
N GLY A 156 23.87 7.45 35.09
CA GLY A 156 25.03 8.33 35.23
C GLY A 156 24.95 9.14 36.53
N GLU A 157 25.79 10.18 36.69
CA GLU A 157 25.91 10.98 37.93
C GLU A 157 24.56 11.48 38.51
N SER A 158 23.52 11.63 37.67
CA SER A 158 22.17 12.03 38.09
C SER A 158 21.04 11.06 37.65
N GLY A 159 21.37 9.87 37.13
CA GLY A 159 20.40 8.94 36.55
C GLY A 159 20.13 7.74 37.44
N THR A 160 19.11 7.83 38.30
CA THR A 160 18.71 6.73 39.18
C THR A 160 17.89 5.72 38.38
N CYS A 161 18.46 4.54 38.13
CA CYS A 161 17.64 3.39 37.75
C CYS A 161 16.52 3.22 38.77
N GLN A 162 15.27 3.15 38.32
CA GLN A 162 14.10 3.11 39.20
C GLN A 162 13.92 1.70 39.78
N ASN A 163 13.01 1.58 40.76
CA ASN A 163 12.58 0.29 41.34
C ASN A 163 13.71 -0.64 41.83
N GLY A 164 14.82 -0.04 42.28
CA GLY A 164 15.99 -0.79 42.76
C GLY A 164 16.89 -1.34 41.66
N GLY A 165 16.80 -0.82 40.44
CA GLY A 165 17.73 -1.13 39.37
C GLY A 165 19.16 -0.66 39.68
N THR A 166 20.15 -1.34 39.11
CA THR A 166 21.57 -1.01 39.26
C THR A 166 22.12 -0.46 37.95
N CYS A 167 22.93 0.60 37.99
CA CYS A 167 23.59 1.13 36.79
C CYS A 167 24.84 0.30 36.47
N GLU A 168 24.85 -0.37 35.32
CA GLU A 168 26.00 -1.11 34.82
C GLU A 168 26.65 -0.36 33.67
N THR A 169 27.99 -0.28 33.69
CA THR A 169 28.76 0.23 32.55
C THR A 169 29.22 -0.96 31.72
N LEU A 170 28.79 -1.00 30.46
CA LEU A 170 29.17 -2.02 29.48
C LEU A 170 30.12 -1.38 28.46
N VAL A 171 31.20 -2.09 28.13
CA VAL A 171 32.09 -1.68 27.04
C VAL A 171 31.72 -2.49 25.80
N ILE A 172 31.20 -1.81 24.77
CA ILE A 172 30.87 -2.45 23.49
C ILE A 172 31.84 -1.91 22.44
N GLY A 173 32.81 -2.74 22.03
CA GLY A 173 33.89 -2.30 21.15
C GLY A 173 34.77 -1.26 21.86
N ALA A 174 34.79 -0.03 21.33
CA ALA A 174 35.55 1.09 21.90
C ALA A 174 34.68 2.09 22.70
N GLU A 175 33.36 1.87 22.78
CA GLU A 175 32.45 2.80 23.46
C GLU A 175 31.98 2.27 24.82
N GLU A 176 31.94 3.18 25.80
CA GLU A 176 31.32 2.94 27.11
C GLU A 176 29.84 3.29 27.07
N VAL A 177 29.01 2.30 27.37
CA VAL A 177 27.56 2.40 27.45
C VAL A 177 27.14 2.25 28.91
N LYS A 178 26.20 3.07 29.38
CA LYS A 178 25.62 2.94 30.73
C LYS A 178 24.16 2.54 30.64
N VAL A 179 23.86 1.33 31.11
CA VAL A 179 22.51 0.74 31.09
C VAL A 179 22.04 0.39 32.49
N CYS A 180 20.72 0.45 32.70
CA CYS A 180 20.12 -0.08 33.92
C CYS A 180 19.96 -1.59 33.82
N LYS A 181 20.38 -2.29 34.87
CA LYS A 181 19.99 -3.68 35.15
C LYS A 181 18.85 -3.66 36.13
N CYS A 182 17.70 -4.15 35.68
CA CYS A 182 16.49 -4.16 36.47
C CYS A 182 16.46 -5.32 37.45
N LYS A 183 15.83 -5.09 38.60
CA LYS A 183 15.49 -6.15 39.55
C LYS A 183 14.40 -7.03 38.93
N ASP A 184 14.38 -8.31 39.29
CA ASP A 184 13.33 -9.25 38.88
C ASP A 184 11.93 -8.65 39.04
N GLY A 185 11.11 -8.76 38.00
CA GLY A 185 9.76 -8.20 37.94
C GLY A 185 9.68 -6.77 37.41
N TYR A 186 10.81 -6.09 37.14
CA TYR A 186 10.85 -4.77 36.50
C TYR A 186 11.63 -4.79 35.18
N GLY A 187 11.26 -3.91 34.26
CA GLY A 187 11.91 -3.72 32.98
C GLY A 187 11.75 -2.30 32.43
N GLY A 188 12.33 -2.06 31.26
CA GLY A 188 12.38 -0.73 30.64
C GLY A 188 13.79 -0.13 30.70
N VAL A 189 13.97 0.99 30.01
CA VAL A 189 15.29 1.61 29.82
C VAL A 189 15.87 2.13 31.15
N THR A 190 14.99 2.54 32.07
CA THR A 190 15.34 2.97 33.43
C THR A 190 14.69 2.10 34.50
N CYS A 191 14.22 0.90 34.15
CA CYS A 191 13.48 -0.01 35.04
C CYS A 191 12.16 0.57 35.56
N GLU A 192 11.53 1.42 34.76
CA GLU A 192 10.33 2.17 35.14
C GLU A 192 9.03 1.36 35.07
N ARG A 193 9.03 0.20 34.39
CA ARG A 193 7.84 -0.64 34.18
C ARG A 193 7.91 -1.91 35.00
N GLU A 194 6.76 -2.35 35.50
CA GLU A 194 6.59 -3.73 35.97
C GLU A 194 6.47 -4.67 34.76
N VAL A 195 7.14 -5.82 34.81
CA VAL A 195 7.12 -6.79 33.72
C VAL A 195 5.70 -7.34 33.58
N GLN A 196 5.10 -7.08 32.42
CA GLN A 196 3.83 -7.69 32.05
C GLN A 196 3.99 -9.20 31.89
N LYS A 197 3.08 -9.96 32.51
CA LYS A 197 3.03 -11.42 32.39
C LYS A 197 2.14 -11.82 31.24
N CYS A 198 2.43 -12.97 30.65
CA CYS A 198 1.57 -13.53 29.62
C CYS A 198 0.27 -14.08 30.25
N GLU A 199 -0.85 -13.47 29.90
CA GLU A 199 -2.20 -13.98 30.17
C GLU A 199 -2.80 -14.60 28.90
N ASP A 200 -3.84 -15.42 29.04
CA ASP A 200 -4.42 -16.18 27.91
C ASP A 200 -4.90 -15.27 26.77
N ASP A 201 -5.36 -14.05 27.08
CA ASP A 201 -5.83 -13.07 26.10
C ASP A 201 -4.79 -12.03 25.66
N SER A 202 -3.57 -12.08 26.20
CA SER A 202 -2.54 -11.04 26.01
C SER A 202 -2.18 -10.81 24.53
N CYS A 203 -2.22 -11.86 23.72
CA CYS A 203 -2.04 -11.79 22.26
C CYS A 203 -3.37 -12.03 21.51
N ASN A 204 -4.50 -11.67 22.12
CA ASN A 204 -5.86 -11.86 21.61
C ASN A 204 -6.18 -13.31 21.19
N TYR A 205 -5.56 -14.32 21.82
CA TYR A 205 -5.60 -15.74 21.41
C TYR A 205 -5.06 -16.02 19.99
N ASN A 206 -4.49 -15.03 19.32
CA ASN A 206 -4.09 -15.06 17.91
C ASN A 206 -2.56 -15.15 17.73
N GLY A 207 -1.84 -15.54 18.78
CA GLY A 207 -0.39 -15.67 18.74
C GLY A 207 0.19 -16.35 19.97
N VAL A 208 1.51 -16.51 19.97
CA VAL A 208 2.30 -17.01 21.09
C VAL A 208 2.85 -15.81 21.87
N CYS A 209 2.51 -15.72 23.15
CA CYS A 209 3.03 -14.71 24.06
C CYS A 209 4.38 -15.14 24.67
N ARG A 210 5.33 -14.21 24.74
CA ARG A 210 6.58 -14.36 25.50
C ARG A 210 6.81 -13.13 26.36
N GLU A 211 7.22 -13.32 27.60
CA GLU A 211 7.56 -12.22 28.50
C GLU A 211 8.94 -11.65 28.12
N ASN A 212 9.02 -10.33 27.93
CA ASN A 212 10.27 -9.62 27.73
C ASN A 212 10.63 -8.85 29.01
N ALA A 213 11.36 -9.52 29.90
CA ALA A 213 11.80 -8.95 31.17
C ALA A 213 12.69 -7.71 30.99
N GLU A 214 13.38 -7.58 29.85
CA GLU A 214 14.32 -6.48 29.62
C GLU A 214 13.61 -5.14 29.41
N TYR A 215 12.51 -5.14 28.65
CA TYR A 215 11.71 -3.93 28.39
C TYR A 215 10.44 -3.82 29.24
N GLY A 216 10.14 -4.85 30.05
CA GLY A 216 8.96 -4.88 30.90
C GLY A 216 7.66 -5.02 30.13
N MET A 217 7.68 -5.65 28.97
CA MET A 217 6.53 -5.82 28.08
C MET A 217 6.41 -7.27 27.62
N ILE A 218 5.27 -7.62 27.04
CA ILE A 218 5.12 -8.90 26.33
C ILE A 218 5.52 -8.75 24.86
N GLU A 219 6.00 -9.84 24.28
CA GLU A 219 6.28 -9.98 22.85
C GLU A 219 5.36 -11.06 22.26
N CYS A 220 4.46 -10.65 21.37
CA CYS A 220 3.53 -11.55 20.69
C CYS A 220 4.06 -11.95 19.31
N THR A 221 4.22 -13.26 19.08
CA THR A 221 4.41 -13.81 17.73
C THR A 221 3.05 -14.22 17.16
N CYS A 222 2.53 -13.46 16.20
CA CYS A 222 1.20 -13.70 15.64
C CYS A 222 1.13 -14.93 14.73
N TYR A 223 0.01 -15.65 14.80
CA TYR A 223 -0.31 -16.72 13.84
C TYR A 223 -0.58 -16.16 12.44
N GLU A 224 -0.59 -17.05 11.45
CA GLU A 224 -0.94 -16.70 10.07
C GLU A 224 -2.28 -15.95 10.04
N SER A 225 -2.34 -14.87 9.26
CA SER A 225 -3.49 -13.97 9.15
C SER A 225 -3.69 -12.95 10.27
N TYR A 226 -2.75 -12.79 11.21
CA TYR A 226 -2.79 -11.70 12.20
C TYR A 226 -1.52 -10.86 12.20
N GLN A 227 -1.65 -9.59 12.58
CA GLN A 227 -0.58 -8.58 12.65
C GLN A 227 -0.83 -7.63 13.82
N GLY A 228 0.22 -6.89 14.18
CA GLY A 228 0.20 -5.92 15.29
C GLY A 228 0.97 -6.43 16.51
N GLU A 229 1.25 -5.52 17.44
CA GLU A 229 1.99 -5.80 18.68
C GLU A 229 1.26 -6.83 19.57
N TYR A 230 -0.07 -6.83 19.54
CA TYR A 230 -0.93 -7.73 20.31
C TYR A 230 -1.75 -8.69 19.42
N CYS A 231 -1.40 -8.83 18.12
CA CYS A 231 -2.12 -9.67 17.16
C CYS A 231 -3.63 -9.34 17.02
N ASP A 232 -3.97 -8.05 17.11
CA ASP A 232 -5.33 -7.52 17.07
C ASP A 232 -5.86 -7.32 15.63
N LYS A 233 -4.95 -7.16 14.66
CA LYS A 233 -5.31 -6.89 13.26
C LYS A 233 -5.32 -8.19 12.47
N LYS A 234 -6.40 -8.46 11.74
CA LYS A 234 -6.42 -9.53 10.73
C LYS A 234 -5.69 -9.06 9.47
N ASP A 235 -4.70 -9.82 9.02
CA ASP A 235 -4.00 -9.60 7.76
C ASP A 235 -5.00 -9.79 6.60
N GLY A 236 -5.31 -8.70 5.89
CA GLY A 236 -6.20 -8.71 4.74
C GLY A 236 -5.66 -9.47 3.52
N LYS A 237 -4.39 -9.90 3.55
CA LYS A 237 -3.74 -10.58 2.42
C LYS A 237 -4.38 -11.91 2.01
N LEU A 238 -5.14 -12.58 2.90
CA LEU A 238 -5.87 -13.78 2.50
C LEU A 238 -6.96 -13.46 1.46
N ILE A 239 -7.61 -12.29 1.57
CA ILE A 239 -8.61 -11.83 0.60
C ILE A 239 -7.92 -11.34 -0.69
N GLU A 240 -6.74 -10.71 -0.58
CA GLU A 240 -6.00 -10.23 -1.75
C GLU A 240 -5.50 -11.39 -2.65
N ARG A 241 -5.08 -12.53 -2.06
CA ARG A 241 -4.75 -13.74 -2.85
C ARG A 241 -5.97 -14.37 -3.53
N LEU A 242 -7.17 -14.23 -2.96
CA LEU A 242 -8.42 -14.71 -3.57
C LEU A 242 -8.92 -13.76 -4.67
N ILE A 243 -8.65 -12.46 -4.54
CA ILE A 243 -9.11 -11.44 -5.50
C ILE A 243 -8.13 -11.27 -6.66
N ASN A 244 -6.82 -11.50 -6.48
CA ASN A 244 -5.87 -11.48 -7.59
C ASN A 244 -6.32 -12.49 -8.64
N PRO A 245 -6.94 -12.04 -9.74
CA PRO A 245 -7.59 -12.96 -10.63
C PRO A 245 -6.48 -13.62 -11.43
N THR A 246 -6.35 -14.95 -11.32
CA THR A 246 -5.57 -15.68 -12.30
C THR A 246 -6.19 -15.43 -13.68
N PRO A 247 -5.40 -15.46 -14.77
CA PRO A 247 -5.93 -15.26 -16.12
C PRO A 247 -7.16 -16.14 -16.42
N SER A 248 -7.16 -17.38 -15.89
CA SER A 248 -8.27 -18.32 -15.98
C SER A 248 -9.56 -17.83 -15.30
N ASN A 249 -9.46 -17.19 -14.13
CA ASN A 249 -10.62 -16.66 -13.41
C ASN A 249 -11.24 -15.47 -14.17
N VAL A 250 -10.41 -14.61 -14.77
CA VAL A 250 -10.89 -13.48 -15.60
C VAL A 250 -11.72 -14.00 -16.77
N VAL A 251 -11.23 -15.03 -17.48
CA VAL A 251 -11.94 -15.62 -18.63
C VAL A 251 -13.30 -16.19 -18.20
N ASN A 252 -13.37 -16.94 -17.10
CA ASN A 252 -14.62 -17.51 -16.61
C ASN A 252 -15.63 -16.45 -16.18
N VAL A 253 -15.18 -15.36 -15.55
CA VAL A 253 -16.04 -14.22 -15.19
C VAL A 253 -16.61 -13.56 -16.45
N VAL A 254 -15.76 -13.30 -17.45
CA VAL A 254 -16.20 -12.71 -18.73
C VAL A 254 -17.19 -13.64 -19.46
N VAL A 255 -16.89 -14.94 -19.56
CA VAL A 255 -17.78 -15.94 -20.17
C VAL A 255 -19.12 -16.00 -19.43
N GLY A 256 -19.10 -15.96 -18.09
CA GLY A 256 -20.31 -15.93 -17.27
C GLY A 256 -21.18 -14.69 -17.54
N PHE A 257 -20.57 -13.51 -17.64
CA PHE A 257 -21.30 -12.29 -18.02
C PHE A 257 -21.89 -12.41 -19.42
N VAL A 258 -21.12 -12.87 -20.42
CA VAL A 258 -21.60 -13.04 -21.81
C VAL A 258 -22.77 -14.01 -21.89
N LEU A 259 -22.66 -15.19 -21.25
CA LEU A 259 -23.76 -16.17 -21.20
C LEU A 259 -24.99 -15.63 -20.49
N GLY A 260 -24.81 -14.87 -19.40
CA GLY A 260 -25.91 -14.21 -18.69
C GLY A 260 -26.65 -13.20 -19.58
N PHE A 261 -25.92 -12.36 -20.32
CA PHE A 261 -26.49 -11.42 -21.28
C PHE A 261 -27.22 -12.14 -22.43
N LEU A 262 -26.65 -13.23 -22.95
CA LEU A 262 -27.30 -14.05 -23.99
C LEU A 262 -28.59 -14.69 -23.46
N MET A 263 -28.60 -15.22 -22.25
CA MET A 263 -29.81 -15.78 -21.64
C MET A 263 -30.89 -14.71 -21.40
N LEU A 264 -30.52 -13.51 -20.95
CA LEU A 264 -31.47 -12.41 -20.78
C LEU A 264 -32.06 -11.98 -22.12
N THR A 265 -31.23 -11.80 -23.14
CA THR A 265 -31.71 -11.45 -24.49
C THR A 265 -32.61 -12.54 -25.09
N LEU A 266 -32.34 -13.82 -24.84
CA LEU A 266 -33.21 -14.93 -25.23
C LEU A 266 -34.54 -14.95 -24.46
N CYS A 267 -34.53 -14.70 -23.15
CA CYS A 267 -35.74 -14.64 -22.34
C CYS A 267 -36.64 -13.45 -22.72
N PHE A 268 -36.07 -12.25 -22.90
CA PHE A 268 -36.84 -11.07 -23.30
C PHE A 268 -37.21 -11.08 -24.79
N GLY A 269 -36.32 -11.57 -25.66
CA GLY A 269 -36.59 -11.73 -27.09
C GLY A 269 -37.66 -12.78 -27.37
N GLY A 270 -37.63 -13.91 -26.64
CA GLY A 270 -38.67 -14.95 -26.70
C GLY A 270 -40.04 -14.44 -26.23
N ALA A 271 -40.08 -13.63 -25.16
CA ALA A 271 -41.30 -12.96 -24.72
C ALA A 271 -41.87 -12.03 -25.81
N ALA A 272 -41.02 -11.25 -26.48
CA ALA A 272 -41.43 -10.37 -27.58
C ALA A 272 -41.98 -11.15 -28.79
N VAL A 273 -41.37 -12.28 -29.16
CA VAL A 273 -41.82 -13.13 -30.27
C VAL A 273 -43.13 -13.86 -29.93
N HIS A 274 -43.26 -14.40 -28.71
CA HIS A 274 -44.51 -15.04 -28.28
C HIS A 274 -45.67 -14.03 -28.23
N HIS A 275 -45.41 -12.79 -27.80
CA HIS A 275 -46.42 -11.73 -27.81
C HIS A 275 -46.84 -11.32 -29.23
N ARG A 276 -45.94 -11.36 -30.22
CA ARG A 276 -46.28 -11.11 -31.63
C ARG A 276 -47.07 -12.26 -32.26
N ARG A 277 -46.79 -13.52 -31.91
CA ARG A 277 -47.50 -14.67 -32.50
C ARG A 277 -48.96 -14.78 -32.02
N ARG A 278 -49.27 -14.34 -30.78
CA ARG A 278 -50.67 -14.23 -30.31
C ARG A 278 -51.50 -13.21 -31.09
N ARG A 279 -50.89 -12.16 -31.66
CA ARG A 279 -51.62 -11.15 -32.44
C ARG A 279 -52.04 -11.61 -33.85
N ARG A 280 -51.54 -12.75 -34.35
CA ARG A 280 -51.89 -13.25 -35.70
C ARG A 280 -52.96 -14.34 -35.75
N ARG A 281 -53.45 -14.81 -34.60
CA ARG A 281 -54.68 -15.62 -34.56
C ARG A 281 -55.78 -14.78 -33.95
N GLY A 282 -56.42 -13.98 -34.81
CA GLY A 282 -57.76 -13.49 -34.56
C GLY A 282 -58.68 -14.69 -34.37
N GLY A 283 -59.36 -14.71 -33.23
CA GLY A 283 -60.30 -15.74 -32.85
C GLY A 283 -61.05 -15.26 -31.63
N HIS A 284 -62.33 -14.98 -31.84
CA HIS A 284 -63.25 -14.33 -30.92
C HIS A 284 -63.36 -15.02 -29.56
N SER A 285 -63.47 -14.18 -28.52
CA SER A 285 -64.39 -14.29 -27.38
C SER A 285 -64.66 -15.69 -26.81
N TYR A 286 -64.04 -15.99 -25.68
CA TYR A 286 -64.79 -16.28 -24.45
C TYR A 286 -63.87 -16.16 -23.23
N GLU A 287 -64.45 -15.57 -22.19
CA GLU A 287 -63.93 -15.42 -20.84
C GLU A 287 -63.69 -16.77 -20.15
N SER A 288 -62.95 -16.66 -19.04
CA SER A 288 -62.84 -17.58 -17.90
C SER A 288 -61.64 -18.54 -17.85
N SER A 289 -60.74 -18.18 -16.94
CA SER A 289 -60.14 -19.09 -15.95
C SER A 289 -59.11 -20.12 -16.40
N PHE A 290 -57.89 -19.67 -16.66
CA PHE A 290 -56.69 -20.47 -16.37
C PHE A 290 -55.54 -19.60 -15.82
N SER A 291 -55.88 -18.78 -14.81
CA SER A 291 -54.92 -17.99 -14.03
C SER A 291 -54.18 -18.80 -12.95
N THR A 292 -54.11 -20.14 -13.05
CA THR A 292 -53.55 -20.97 -11.96
C THR A 292 -52.36 -21.85 -12.34
N ALA A 293 -51.81 -21.79 -13.56
CA ALA A 293 -50.70 -22.69 -13.94
C ALA A 293 -49.32 -22.04 -14.15
N ILE A 294 -49.17 -20.71 -14.02
CA ILE A 294 -47.84 -20.07 -14.19
C ILE A 294 -47.24 -19.56 -12.86
N SER A 295 -48.02 -19.52 -11.78
CA SER A 295 -47.46 -19.28 -10.43
C SER A 295 -46.68 -20.47 -9.85
N SER A 296 -46.63 -21.63 -10.51
CA SER A 296 -45.90 -22.81 -10.01
C SER A 296 -44.46 -22.96 -10.54
N ARG A 297 -44.06 -22.22 -11.58
CA ARG A 297 -42.66 -22.28 -12.10
C ARG A 297 -41.78 -21.12 -11.63
N ALA A 298 -42.36 -20.01 -11.20
CA ALA A 298 -41.62 -18.91 -10.56
C ALA A 298 -41.17 -19.26 -9.13
N SER A 299 -41.81 -20.24 -8.47
CA SER A 299 -41.46 -20.67 -7.12
C SER A 299 -40.24 -21.59 -7.06
N THR A 300 -39.88 -22.31 -8.13
CA THR A 300 -38.71 -23.22 -8.14
C THR A 300 -37.38 -22.52 -8.44
N PHE A 301 -37.38 -21.46 -9.26
CA PHE A 301 -36.15 -20.73 -9.58
C PHE A 301 -35.73 -19.78 -8.44
N SER A 302 -36.70 -19.14 -7.77
CA SER A 302 -36.45 -18.35 -6.56
C SER A 302 -35.97 -19.21 -5.38
N THR A 303 -36.37 -20.50 -5.30
CA THR A 303 -35.81 -21.43 -4.30
C THR A 303 -34.42 -21.93 -4.65
N ALA A 304 -34.05 -22.04 -5.93
CA ALA A 304 -32.70 -22.46 -6.34
C ALA A 304 -31.64 -21.39 -6.02
N ILE A 305 -31.93 -20.10 -6.31
CA ILE A 305 -31.01 -19.00 -6.01
C ILE A 305 -30.94 -18.71 -4.51
N SER A 306 -32.04 -18.85 -3.78
CA SER A 306 -32.02 -18.78 -2.31
C SER A 306 -31.21 -19.92 -1.69
N ARG A 307 -31.13 -21.10 -2.31
CA ARG A 307 -30.27 -22.21 -1.85
C ARG A 307 -28.80 -22.03 -2.24
N ALA A 308 -28.52 -21.38 -3.37
CA ALA A 308 -27.15 -21.15 -3.83
C ALA A 308 -26.45 -19.98 -3.10
N PHE A 309 -27.20 -18.99 -2.62
CA PHE A 309 -26.64 -17.80 -1.97
C PHE A 309 -27.11 -17.57 -0.52
N GLY A 310 -28.05 -18.37 -0.01
CA GLY A 310 -28.61 -18.25 1.33
C GLY A 310 -28.20 -19.39 2.27
N ARG A 311 -26.90 -19.62 2.46
CA ARG A 311 -26.39 -20.35 3.63
C ARG A 311 -24.92 -20.00 3.94
N GLN A 312 -24.65 -18.74 4.20
CA GLN A 312 -23.57 -18.42 5.14
C GLN A 312 -24.12 -18.66 6.55
N GLN A 313 -23.47 -19.59 7.26
CA GLN A 313 -23.77 -19.95 8.64
C GLN A 313 -23.55 -18.72 9.52
N THR A 314 -24.61 -17.97 9.82
CA THR A 314 -24.62 -17.13 11.02
C THR A 314 -24.81 -18.05 12.20
N VAL A 315 -23.70 -18.39 12.84
CA VAL A 315 -23.66 -18.95 14.19
C VAL A 315 -24.33 -17.93 15.11
N LYS A 316 -25.60 -18.14 15.46
CA LYS A 316 -26.23 -17.48 16.61
C LYS A 316 -26.72 -18.56 17.56
N ALA A 317 -26.12 -18.51 18.74
CA ALA A 317 -26.33 -19.39 19.86
C ALA A 317 -27.82 -19.58 20.17
N LYS A 318 -28.21 -20.83 20.41
CA LYS A 318 -29.50 -21.16 21.03
C LYS A 318 -29.48 -20.66 22.47
N THR A 319 -30.00 -19.46 22.72
CA THR A 319 -30.65 -19.13 23.98
C THR A 319 -31.95 -19.93 24.04
N ALA A 320 -31.97 -20.94 24.90
CA ALA A 320 -33.16 -21.70 25.24
C ALA A 320 -34.03 -20.83 26.16
N ASP A 321 -35.02 -20.17 25.58
CA ASP A 321 -36.16 -19.63 26.33
C ASP A 321 -37.39 -20.50 26.05
N THR A 322 -37.68 -21.40 26.98
CA THR A 322 -39.04 -21.91 27.19
C THR A 322 -39.41 -21.62 28.63
N ARG A 323 -40.11 -20.50 28.80
CA ARG A 323 -41.03 -20.28 29.91
C ARG A 323 -42.12 -21.36 29.87
N SER A 324 -42.61 -21.70 31.07
CA SER A 324 -43.83 -22.46 31.38
C SER A 324 -43.73 -23.99 31.35
N LEU A 325 -43.37 -24.56 32.50
CA LEU A 325 -44.21 -25.57 33.15
C LEU A 325 -43.95 -25.55 34.67
N ALA A 326 -45.02 -25.22 35.38
CA ALA A 326 -45.10 -25.15 36.82
C ALA A 326 -45.12 -26.55 37.48
N LYS A 327 -44.72 -26.56 38.76
CA LYS A 327 -45.07 -27.53 39.82
C LYS A 327 -44.64 -29.00 39.62
N GLY A 328 -43.80 -29.48 40.55
CA GLY A 328 -43.59 -30.90 40.76
C GLY A 328 -42.52 -31.20 41.81
N SER A 329 -42.93 -31.22 43.07
CA SER A 329 -42.14 -31.60 44.23
C SER A 329 -41.74 -33.07 44.23
N SER A 330 -40.59 -33.35 44.88
CA SER A 330 -40.25 -34.60 45.57
C SER A 330 -40.07 -35.90 44.77
N LYS A 331 -38.83 -36.40 44.74
CA LYS A 331 -38.49 -37.69 45.36
C LYS A 331 -36.98 -37.91 45.42
N ALA A 332 -36.49 -37.97 46.66
CA ALA A 332 -35.27 -38.68 46.99
C ALA A 332 -35.42 -40.16 46.59
N VAL A 333 -34.41 -40.71 45.94
CA VAL A 333 -34.22 -42.15 45.81
C VAL A 333 -32.81 -42.44 46.27
N GLY A 334 -32.71 -43.05 47.45
CA GLY A 334 -31.54 -43.77 47.87
C GLY A 334 -31.46 -45.12 47.14
N ILE A 335 -30.24 -45.56 46.90
CA ILE A 335 -29.85 -46.96 46.65
C ILE A 335 -28.70 -47.19 47.63
N SER A 336 -29.00 -47.73 48.82
CA SER A 336 -29.00 -49.15 49.20
C SER A 336 -27.61 -49.80 49.32
N LYS A 337 -27.24 -50.04 50.58
CA LYS A 337 -26.50 -51.23 51.02
C LYS A 337 -27.24 -52.49 50.56
N VAL A 338 -26.52 -53.53 50.14
CA VAL A 338 -26.59 -54.93 50.63
C VAL A 338 -25.36 -55.66 50.07
N GLY A 339 -24.65 -56.38 50.94
CA GLY A 339 -23.54 -57.30 50.63
C GLY A 339 -22.56 -57.37 51.78
#